data_AF-A0A7K2KKU0-F1
#
_entry.id   AF-A0A7K2KKU0-F1
#
_cell.length_a   1.000
_cell.length_b   1.000
_cell.length_c   1.000
_cell.angle_alpha   90.00
_cell.angle_beta   90.00
_cell.angle_gamma   90.00
#
_symmetry.space_group_name_H-M   'P 1'
#
loop_
_entity.id
_entity.type
_entity.pdbx_description
1 polymer ?
#
loop_
_entity_poly.entity_id
_entity_poly.type
_entity_poly.pdbx_seq_one_letter_code
_entity_poly.pdbx_strand_id
1 'polypeptide(L)'
;RLEGDDPPRLLCVDPRLTPVARRATVHLAPRLGTNVALLNALLHEVIRRGWTDPGYIARHTVGYDELCEQVETCSPRWAADICDVPAAAIEGAAELVGTADRLLSTVLQGFYQSNQATAAAVQVNNLHLIRGMLGRPGAGVLQMNGQPTAENTRECGADGDLPGFRNWQNEEHVADLAKVWNVEPSSIPHDGPPTHAMEI
;
A
#
# COMPACT_ATOMS: atom_id res chain seq x y z
N ARG A 1 -11.20 -10.96 -17.26
CA ARG A 1 -12.60 -10.49 -17.07
C ARG A 1 -13.30 -11.49 -16.17
N LEU A 2 -14.15 -11.09 -15.23
CA LEU A 2 -14.83 -12.04 -14.33
C LEU A 2 -15.81 -12.97 -15.07
N GLU A 3 -16.29 -12.57 -16.25
CA GLU A 3 -17.14 -13.39 -17.14
C GLU A 3 -16.33 -14.13 -18.23
N GLY A 4 -15.01 -14.18 -18.13
CA GLY A 4 -14.16 -14.86 -19.13
C GLY A 4 -13.94 -16.33 -18.80
N ASP A 5 -13.34 -17.07 -19.73
CA ASP A 5 -13.04 -18.51 -19.58
C ASP A 5 -12.01 -18.81 -18.47
N ASP A 6 -11.16 -17.82 -18.15
CA ASP A 6 -10.19 -17.86 -17.06
C ASP A 6 -10.29 -16.58 -16.21
N PRO A 7 -11.26 -16.52 -15.28
CA PRO A 7 -11.47 -15.33 -14.46
C PRO A 7 -10.43 -15.24 -13.33
N PRO A 8 -9.93 -14.03 -13.00
CA PRO A 8 -9.05 -13.88 -11.86
C PRO A 8 -9.78 -14.20 -10.55
N ARG A 9 -9.06 -14.79 -9.59
CA ARG A 9 -9.54 -14.90 -8.22
C ARG A 9 -9.49 -13.53 -7.54
N LEU A 10 -10.56 -13.17 -6.84
CA LEU A 10 -10.72 -11.83 -6.26
C LEU A 10 -10.77 -11.90 -4.74
N LEU A 11 -9.84 -11.21 -4.09
CA LEU A 11 -9.91 -10.88 -2.66
C LEU A 11 -10.53 -9.50 -2.51
N CYS A 12 -11.63 -9.40 -1.77
CA CYS A 12 -12.24 -8.14 -1.39
C CYS A 12 -12.13 -7.94 0.12
N VAL A 13 -11.55 -6.82 0.55
CA VAL A 13 -11.52 -6.42 1.96
C VAL A 13 -12.36 -5.14 2.08
N ASP A 14 -13.60 -5.28 2.53
CA ASP A 14 -14.50 -4.16 2.81
C ASP A 14 -15.46 -4.60 3.94
N PRO A 15 -15.67 -3.79 4.99
CA PRO A 15 -16.61 -4.11 6.07
C PRO A 15 -18.05 -4.33 5.57
N ARG A 16 -18.39 -3.85 4.38
CA ARG A 16 -19.72 -3.96 3.77
C ARG A 16 -19.73 -4.98 2.64
N LEU A 17 -20.91 -5.57 2.43
CA LEU A 17 -21.17 -6.45 1.28
C LEU A 17 -21.42 -5.64 -0.01
N THR A 18 -20.35 -5.03 -0.53
CA THR A 18 -20.34 -4.25 -1.78
C THR A 18 -20.56 -5.12 -3.03
N PRO A 19 -20.83 -4.54 -4.22
CA PRO A 19 -20.90 -5.32 -5.46
C PRO A 19 -19.63 -6.13 -5.77
N VAL A 20 -18.45 -5.61 -5.39
CA VAL A 20 -17.16 -6.32 -5.51
C VAL A 20 -17.12 -7.50 -4.55
N ALA A 21 -17.50 -7.28 -3.28
CA ALA A 21 -17.53 -8.32 -2.26
C ALA A 21 -18.45 -9.49 -2.64
N ARG A 22 -19.63 -9.22 -3.22
CA ARG A 22 -20.58 -10.25 -3.68
C ARG A 22 -20.03 -11.17 -4.77
N ARG A 23 -18.99 -10.71 -5.48
CA ARG A 23 -18.35 -11.45 -6.58
C ARG A 23 -16.95 -11.96 -6.20
N ALA A 24 -16.50 -11.69 -4.98
CA ALA A 24 -15.16 -12.05 -4.54
C ALA A 24 -15.07 -13.56 -4.28
N THR A 25 -13.92 -14.13 -4.62
CA THR A 25 -13.55 -15.50 -4.21
C THR A 25 -13.41 -15.57 -2.69
N VAL A 26 -12.83 -14.53 -2.10
CA VAL A 26 -12.75 -14.34 -0.65
C VAL A 26 -13.18 -12.92 -0.32
N HIS A 27 -14.17 -12.77 0.57
CA HIS A 27 -14.57 -11.49 1.14
C HIS A 27 -14.22 -11.47 2.62
N LEU A 28 -13.37 -10.52 3.02
CA LEU A 28 -13.11 -10.22 4.42
C LEU A 28 -13.84 -8.93 4.79
N ALA A 29 -14.65 -9.01 5.85
CA ALA A 29 -15.40 -7.87 6.38
C ALA A 29 -14.87 -7.48 7.76
N PRO A 30 -13.67 -6.86 7.85
CA PRO A 30 -13.06 -6.55 9.14
C PRO A 30 -13.79 -5.42 9.86
N ARG A 31 -13.69 -5.43 11.20
CA ARG A 31 -14.03 -4.31 12.07
C ARG A 31 -13.30 -3.05 11.59
N LEU A 32 -14.01 -1.91 11.59
CA LEU A 32 -13.46 -0.63 11.16
C LEU A 32 -12.19 -0.28 11.93
N GLY A 33 -11.17 0.22 11.21
CA GLY A 33 -9.89 0.63 11.80
C GLY A 33 -8.89 -0.50 12.07
N THR A 34 -9.18 -1.74 11.68
CA THR A 34 -8.30 -2.90 11.96
C THR A 34 -7.44 -3.33 10.76
N ASN A 35 -7.25 -2.44 9.78
CA ASN A 35 -6.53 -2.70 8.53
C ASN A 35 -5.11 -3.26 8.75
N VAL A 36 -4.33 -2.63 9.63
CA VAL A 36 -2.94 -3.04 9.89
C VAL A 36 -2.87 -4.44 10.50
N ALA A 37 -3.76 -4.77 11.44
CA ALA A 37 -3.80 -6.10 12.04
C ALA A 37 -4.09 -7.18 11.00
N LEU A 38 -5.07 -6.93 10.12
CA LEU A 38 -5.39 -7.86 9.04
C LEU A 38 -4.21 -8.05 8.08
N LEU A 39 -3.58 -6.96 7.64
CA LEU A 39 -2.48 -7.02 6.67
C LEU A 39 -1.23 -7.67 7.25
N ASN A 40 -0.91 -7.40 8.53
CA ASN A 40 0.18 -8.08 9.22
C ASN A 40 -0.07 -9.58 9.30
N ALA A 41 -1.32 -10.02 9.48
CA ALA A 41 -1.63 -11.45 9.46
C ALA A 41 -1.55 -12.09 8.08
N LEU A 42 -1.89 -11.36 7.01
CA LEU A 42 -1.65 -11.83 5.65
C LEU A 42 -0.14 -11.97 5.37
N LEU A 43 0.66 -10.98 5.77
CA LEU A 43 2.12 -11.03 5.64
C LEU A 43 2.72 -12.19 6.45
N HIS A 44 2.29 -12.34 7.70
CA HIS A 44 2.68 -13.45 8.57
C HIS A 44 2.45 -14.80 7.87
N GLU A 45 1.24 -15.05 7.35
CA GLU A 45 0.94 -16.32 6.69
C GLU A 45 1.73 -16.53 5.39
N VAL A 46 1.90 -15.48 4.58
CA VAL A 46 2.70 -15.56 3.34
C VAL A 46 4.16 -15.90 3.64
N ILE A 47 4.75 -15.25 4.65
CA ILE A 47 6.13 -15.51 5.08
C ILE A 47 6.26 -16.91 5.68
N ARG A 48 5.40 -17.25 6.65
CA ARG A 48 5.44 -18.54 7.37
C ARG A 48 5.29 -19.74 6.45
N ARG A 49 4.52 -19.62 5.38
CA ARG A 49 4.29 -20.70 4.40
C ARG A 49 5.33 -20.75 3.28
N GLY A 50 6.33 -19.87 3.31
CA GLY A 50 7.38 -19.81 2.29
C GLY A 50 6.85 -19.34 0.93
N TRP A 51 5.73 -18.62 0.91
CA TRP A 51 5.16 -18.03 -0.29
C TRP A 51 5.83 -16.70 -0.62
N THR A 52 7.15 -16.62 -0.54
CA THR A 52 7.92 -15.41 -0.87
C THR A 52 8.76 -15.65 -2.13
N ASP A 53 9.34 -14.58 -2.68
CA ASP A 53 10.40 -14.65 -3.69
C ASP A 53 11.72 -14.19 -3.07
N PRO A 54 12.52 -15.10 -2.47
CA PRO A 54 13.78 -14.76 -1.83
C PRO A 54 14.78 -14.08 -2.79
N GLY A 55 14.73 -14.43 -4.08
CA GLY A 55 15.60 -13.84 -5.09
C GLY A 55 15.25 -12.39 -5.36
N TYR A 56 13.96 -12.07 -5.48
CA TYR A 56 13.50 -10.70 -5.62
C TYR A 56 13.79 -9.87 -4.36
N ILE A 57 13.49 -10.42 -3.18
CA ILE A 57 13.75 -9.79 -1.88
C ILE A 57 15.22 -9.38 -1.78
N ALA A 58 16.15 -10.30 -2.03
CA ALA A 58 17.58 -10.04 -1.93
C ALA A 58 18.10 -8.96 -2.92
N ARG A 59 17.45 -8.80 -4.07
CA ARG A 59 17.88 -7.86 -5.12
C ARG A 59 17.23 -6.49 -5.06
N HIS A 60 16.01 -6.39 -4.51
CA HIS A 60 15.14 -5.23 -4.72
C HIS A 60 14.48 -4.72 -3.44
N THR A 61 14.81 -5.26 -2.28
CA THR A 61 14.21 -4.84 -1.02
C THR A 61 15.26 -4.60 0.06
N VAL A 62 14.86 -3.87 1.09
CA VAL A 62 15.60 -3.68 2.35
C VAL A 62 14.60 -3.86 3.49
N GLY A 63 15.08 -4.17 4.69
CA GLY A 63 14.20 -4.25 5.87
C GLY A 63 13.37 -5.54 5.98
N TYR A 64 13.72 -6.61 5.25
CA TYR A 64 12.92 -7.84 5.23
C TYR A 64 12.97 -8.60 6.56
N ASP A 65 14.13 -8.63 7.21
CA ASP A 65 14.29 -9.32 8.49
C ASP A 65 13.50 -8.59 9.59
N GLU A 66 13.54 -7.26 9.61
CA GLU A 66 12.74 -6.43 10.51
C GLU A 66 11.23 -6.60 10.27
N LEU A 67 10.81 -6.75 9.00
CA LEU A 67 9.43 -7.07 8.66
C LEU A 67 9.03 -8.44 9.22
N CYS A 68 9.89 -9.45 9.07
CA CYS A 68 9.64 -10.80 9.60
C CYS A 68 9.45 -10.78 11.11
N GLU A 69 10.33 -10.12 11.84
CA GLU A 69 10.21 -9.93 13.29
C GLU A 69 8.91 -9.21 13.67
N GLN A 70 8.58 -8.13 12.95
CA GLN A 70 7.38 -7.33 13.22
C GLN A 70 6.08 -8.13 13.09
N VAL A 71 6.00 -9.05 12.12
CA VAL A 71 4.78 -9.84 11.86
C VAL A 71 4.83 -11.25 12.43
N GLU A 72 5.91 -11.65 13.11
CA GLU A 72 6.11 -13.01 13.61
C GLU A 72 4.95 -13.48 14.50
N THR A 73 4.41 -12.59 15.35
CA THR A 73 3.34 -12.93 16.29
C THR A 73 1.93 -12.66 15.73
N CYS A 74 1.83 -12.11 14.53
CA CYS A 74 0.57 -11.70 13.90
C CYS A 74 -0.19 -12.88 13.26
N SER A 75 -0.42 -13.97 13.99
CA SER A 75 -1.13 -15.14 13.45
C SER A 75 -2.56 -14.82 12.98
N PRO A 76 -3.17 -15.61 12.07
CA PRO A 76 -4.58 -15.48 11.69
C PRO A 76 -5.54 -15.49 12.87
N ARG A 77 -5.26 -16.29 13.91
CA ARG A 77 -6.06 -16.33 15.14
C ARG A 77 -5.99 -15.01 15.91
N TRP A 78 -4.78 -14.43 16.02
CA TRP A 78 -4.60 -13.13 16.65
C TRP A 78 -5.37 -12.03 15.91
N ALA A 79 -5.27 -11.99 14.57
CA ALA A 79 -6.00 -11.01 13.79
C ALA A 79 -7.51 -11.27 13.79
N ALA A 80 -7.97 -12.51 13.89
CA ALA A 80 -9.38 -12.85 13.96
C ALA A 80 -10.07 -12.17 15.16
N ASP A 81 -9.42 -12.18 16.33
CA ASP A 81 -9.94 -11.56 17.54
C ASP A 81 -10.01 -10.03 17.44
N ILE A 82 -9.07 -9.41 16.70
CA ILE A 82 -9.02 -7.94 16.52
C ILE A 82 -10.00 -7.49 15.44
N CYS A 83 -10.01 -8.18 14.31
CA CYS A 83 -10.72 -7.81 13.10
C CYS A 83 -12.18 -8.29 13.07
N ASP A 84 -12.62 -9.15 14.00
CA ASP A 84 -13.91 -9.86 13.92
C ASP A 84 -14.09 -10.65 12.60
N VAL A 85 -13.01 -11.28 12.12
CA VAL A 85 -13.02 -12.09 10.89
C VAL A 85 -12.56 -13.51 11.22
N PRO A 86 -13.22 -14.57 10.75
CA PRO A 86 -12.77 -15.94 11.01
C PRO A 86 -11.32 -16.17 10.57
N ALA A 87 -10.49 -16.77 11.42
CA ALA A 87 -9.08 -17.05 11.11
C ALA A 87 -8.92 -17.85 9.79
N ALA A 88 -9.80 -18.82 9.54
CA ALA A 88 -9.82 -19.59 8.30
C ALA A 88 -10.04 -18.73 7.04
N ALA A 89 -10.80 -17.62 7.15
CA ALA A 89 -10.99 -16.70 6.04
C ALA A 89 -9.71 -15.88 5.76
N ILE A 90 -8.99 -15.49 6.82
CA ILE A 90 -7.68 -14.82 6.71
C ILE A 90 -6.65 -15.76 6.08
N GLU A 91 -6.61 -17.02 6.50
CA GLU A 91 -5.76 -18.05 5.90
C GLU A 91 -6.07 -18.26 4.41
N GLY A 92 -7.35 -18.35 4.04
CA GLY A 92 -7.77 -18.48 2.64
C GLY A 92 -7.41 -17.23 1.80
N ALA A 93 -7.49 -16.03 2.38
CA ALA A 93 -7.03 -14.81 1.73
C ALA A 93 -5.50 -14.81 1.54
N ALA A 94 -4.74 -15.24 2.55
CA ALA A 94 -3.29 -15.36 2.47
C ALA A 94 -2.88 -16.41 1.43
N GLU A 95 -3.60 -17.53 1.31
CA GLU A 95 -3.39 -18.52 0.26
C GLU A 95 -3.66 -17.95 -1.13
N LEU A 96 -4.77 -17.25 -1.30
CA LEU A 96 -5.11 -16.63 -2.58
C LEU A 96 -4.01 -15.66 -3.04
N VAL A 97 -3.50 -14.82 -2.13
CA VAL A 97 -2.43 -13.85 -2.41
C VAL A 97 -1.06 -14.53 -2.57
N GLY A 98 -0.71 -15.44 -1.68
CA GLY A 98 0.58 -16.14 -1.61
C GLY A 98 0.75 -17.24 -2.67
N THR A 99 -0.31 -17.64 -3.37
CA THR A 99 -0.21 -18.60 -4.49
C THR A 99 -0.46 -17.95 -5.84
N ALA A 100 -0.76 -16.65 -5.89
CA ALA A 100 -1.00 -15.96 -7.15
C ALA A 100 0.29 -15.84 -7.98
N ASP A 101 0.22 -16.24 -9.24
CA ASP A 101 1.30 -16.00 -10.22
C ASP A 101 1.42 -14.53 -10.60
N ARG A 102 0.33 -13.77 -10.46
CA ARG A 102 0.21 -12.34 -10.77
C ARG A 102 -0.72 -11.72 -9.73
N LEU A 103 -0.25 -10.67 -9.07
CA LEU A 103 -1.01 -9.97 -8.04
C LEU A 103 -1.20 -8.51 -8.45
N LEU A 104 -2.45 -8.08 -8.53
CA LEU A 104 -2.81 -6.68 -8.72
C LEU A 104 -3.61 -6.24 -7.49
N SER A 105 -3.18 -5.16 -6.83
CA SER A 105 -3.90 -4.60 -5.70
C SER A 105 -4.35 -3.18 -5.99
N THR A 106 -5.54 -2.83 -5.51
CA THR A 106 -6.00 -1.45 -5.46
C THR A 106 -6.59 -1.20 -4.09
N VAL A 107 -6.25 -0.06 -3.50
CA VAL A 107 -6.84 0.45 -2.25
C VAL A 107 -7.32 1.87 -2.47
N LEU A 108 -8.32 2.27 -1.68
CA LEU A 108 -8.99 3.56 -1.80
C LEU A 108 -9.23 4.12 -0.39
N GLN A 109 -10.27 4.94 -0.22
CA GLN A 109 -10.55 5.66 1.02
C GLN A 109 -10.70 4.77 2.27
N GLY A 110 -11.09 3.49 2.14
CA GLY A 110 -11.08 2.55 3.27
C GLY A 110 -9.71 2.35 3.92
N PHE A 111 -8.63 2.60 3.16
CA PHE A 111 -7.25 2.68 3.65
C PHE A 111 -6.85 4.12 3.94
N TYR A 112 -7.01 5.02 2.96
CA TYR A 112 -6.44 6.37 3.02
C TYR A 112 -7.11 7.31 4.04
N GLN A 113 -8.37 7.05 4.41
CA GLN A 113 -9.10 7.81 5.44
C GLN A 113 -9.17 7.02 6.75
N SER A 114 -8.02 6.54 7.21
CA SER A 114 -7.85 5.79 8.46
C SER A 114 -6.70 6.39 9.27
N ASN A 115 -6.77 6.32 10.60
CA ASN A 115 -5.71 6.80 11.50
C ASN A 115 -4.34 6.12 11.28
N GLN A 116 -4.34 4.92 10.69
CA GLN A 116 -3.13 4.15 10.37
C GLN A 116 -2.95 3.99 8.85
N ALA A 117 -3.47 4.93 8.04
CA ALA A 117 -3.47 4.86 6.58
C ALA A 117 -2.09 4.55 5.99
N THR A 118 -1.06 5.29 6.39
CA THR A 118 0.31 5.11 5.89
C THR A 118 0.83 3.70 6.21
N ALA A 119 0.69 3.25 7.46
CA ALA A 119 1.12 1.92 7.87
C ALA A 119 0.39 0.82 7.08
N ALA A 120 -0.92 0.93 6.92
CA ALA A 120 -1.70 -0.03 6.15
C ALA A 120 -1.30 -0.04 4.66
N ALA A 121 -1.09 1.12 4.05
CA ALA A 121 -0.63 1.22 2.66
C ALA A 121 0.76 0.59 2.47
N VAL A 122 1.67 0.81 3.41
CA VAL A 122 2.99 0.16 3.42
C VAL A 122 2.85 -1.37 3.46
N GLN A 123 1.92 -1.94 4.24
CA GLN A 123 1.76 -3.39 4.27
C GLN A 123 1.21 -3.98 2.97
N VAL A 124 0.40 -3.23 2.21
CA VAL A 124 0.04 -3.63 0.84
C VAL A 124 1.29 -3.70 -0.03
N ASN A 125 2.14 -2.67 0.02
CA ASN A 125 3.40 -2.67 -0.73
C ASN A 125 4.31 -3.85 -0.32
N ASN A 126 4.41 -4.14 0.98
CA ASN A 126 5.19 -5.27 1.49
C ASN A 126 4.71 -6.60 0.91
N LEU A 127 3.40 -6.84 0.82
CA LEU A 127 2.87 -8.06 0.18
C LEU A 127 3.33 -8.21 -1.26
N HIS A 128 3.44 -7.11 -2.01
CA HIS A 128 3.97 -7.14 -3.39
C HIS A 128 5.48 -7.35 -3.42
N LEU A 129 6.22 -6.69 -2.53
CA LEU A 129 7.68 -6.75 -2.47
C LEU A 129 8.17 -8.15 -2.08
N ILE A 130 7.60 -8.75 -1.03
CA ILE A 130 8.01 -10.11 -0.59
C ILE A 130 7.65 -11.19 -1.61
N ARG A 131 6.74 -10.89 -2.56
CA ARG A 131 6.28 -11.79 -3.62
C ARG A 131 6.93 -11.51 -4.99
N GLY A 132 7.70 -10.45 -5.15
CA GLY A 132 8.21 -10.03 -6.46
C GLY A 132 7.11 -9.66 -7.47
N MET A 133 6.08 -8.97 -7.01
CA MET A 133 4.87 -8.64 -7.79
C MET A 133 4.89 -7.23 -8.40
N LEU A 134 6.07 -6.70 -8.72
CA LEU A 134 6.23 -5.39 -9.36
C LEU A 134 7.04 -5.50 -10.66
N GLY A 135 6.83 -4.58 -11.59
CA GLY A 135 7.65 -4.45 -12.80
C GLY A 135 7.36 -5.45 -13.92
N ARG A 136 6.20 -6.14 -13.89
CA ARG A 136 5.80 -7.09 -14.96
C ARG A 136 4.29 -7.08 -15.23
N PRO A 137 3.84 -7.48 -16.43
CA PRO A 137 2.42 -7.47 -16.78
C PRO A 137 1.53 -8.25 -15.79
N GLY A 138 0.48 -7.60 -15.30
CA GLY A 138 -0.47 -8.16 -14.34
C GLY A 138 0.00 -8.17 -12.89
N ALA A 139 1.18 -7.62 -12.59
CA ALA A 139 1.70 -7.49 -11.23
C ALA A 139 1.90 -6.01 -10.89
N GLY A 140 1.28 -5.54 -9.81
CA GLY A 140 1.43 -4.14 -9.39
C GLY A 140 0.44 -3.66 -8.34
N VAL A 141 0.73 -2.48 -7.79
CA VAL A 141 -0.19 -1.71 -6.97
C VAL A 141 -0.76 -0.59 -7.84
N LEU A 142 -2.09 -0.57 -7.99
CA LEU A 142 -2.81 0.49 -8.67
C LEU A 142 -3.41 1.43 -7.64
N GLN A 143 -2.83 2.63 -7.54
CA GLN A 143 -3.45 3.72 -6.85
C GLN A 143 -4.58 4.28 -7.72
N MET A 144 -5.83 4.07 -7.29
CA MET A 144 -6.96 4.76 -7.89
C MET A 144 -7.14 6.12 -7.23
N ASN A 145 -7.06 7.18 -8.01
CA ASN A 145 -7.36 8.52 -7.54
C ASN A 145 -8.86 8.82 -7.70
N GLY A 146 -9.48 9.42 -6.68
CA GLY A 146 -10.91 9.70 -6.70
C GLY A 146 -11.29 10.88 -7.59
N GLN A 147 -10.52 11.98 -7.54
CA GLN A 147 -10.75 13.16 -8.35
C GLN A 147 -9.96 13.09 -9.67
N PRO A 148 -10.48 13.62 -10.79
CA PRO A 148 -9.84 13.52 -12.11
C PRO A 148 -8.41 14.06 -12.16
N THR A 149 -8.12 15.13 -11.43
CA THR A 149 -6.81 15.79 -11.43
C THR A 149 -6.05 15.61 -10.12
N ALA A 150 -6.49 14.69 -9.23
CA ALA A 150 -5.82 14.53 -7.94
C ALA A 150 -4.33 14.23 -8.10
N GLU A 151 -3.95 13.35 -9.04
CA GLU A 151 -2.53 13.07 -9.30
C GLU A 151 -1.81 14.27 -9.89
N ASN A 152 -2.41 14.95 -10.87
CA ASN A 152 -1.79 16.11 -11.50
C ASN A 152 -1.57 17.25 -10.50
N THR A 153 -2.46 17.40 -9.52
CA THR A 153 -2.29 18.36 -8.44
C THR A 153 -1.03 18.05 -7.61
N ARG A 154 -0.77 16.76 -7.29
CA ARG A 154 0.47 16.34 -6.58
C ARG A 154 1.71 16.51 -7.44
N GLU A 155 1.63 16.10 -8.70
CA GLU A 155 2.72 16.28 -9.68
C GLU A 155 3.09 17.76 -9.83
N CYS A 156 2.12 18.67 -9.71
CA CYS A 156 2.34 20.11 -9.74
C CYS A 156 2.83 20.72 -8.41
N GLY A 157 2.94 19.95 -7.33
CA GLY A 157 3.37 20.43 -6.01
C GLY A 157 2.30 21.26 -5.28
N ALA A 158 1.02 21.10 -5.60
CA ALA A 158 -0.06 21.89 -5.00
C ALA A 158 -0.60 21.31 -3.67
N ASP A 159 0.11 20.34 -3.09
CA ASP A 159 -0.20 19.65 -1.82
C ASP A 159 0.92 19.79 -0.77
N GLY A 160 1.85 20.72 -0.96
CA GLY A 160 2.95 21.01 -0.02
C GLY A 160 4.30 20.45 -0.45
N ASP A 161 4.34 19.72 -1.56
CA ASP A 161 5.57 19.27 -2.21
C ASP A 161 6.06 20.28 -3.28
N LEU A 162 7.32 20.16 -3.71
CA LEU A 162 7.79 20.90 -4.89
C LEU A 162 7.36 20.18 -6.19
N PRO A 163 7.12 20.90 -7.30
CA PRO A 163 6.70 20.31 -8.56
C PRO A 163 7.61 19.18 -9.03
N GLY A 164 7.00 18.12 -9.58
CA GLY A 164 7.69 16.91 -10.04
C GLY A 164 8.13 15.98 -8.91
N PHE A 165 7.40 15.96 -7.79
CA PHE A 165 7.75 15.20 -6.58
C PHE A 165 9.17 15.52 -6.06
N ARG A 166 9.60 16.76 -6.24
CA ARG A 166 10.91 17.20 -5.76
C ARG A 166 10.85 17.27 -4.23
N ASN A 167 11.78 16.57 -3.59
CA ASN A 167 11.99 16.69 -2.15
C ASN A 167 12.54 18.09 -1.81
N TRP A 168 11.80 18.86 -1.03
CA TRP A 168 12.17 20.17 -0.51
C TRP A 168 13.35 20.14 0.47
N GLN A 169 13.62 19.00 1.10
CA GLN A 169 14.81 18.78 1.94
C GLN A 169 16.06 18.42 1.12
N ASN A 170 15.95 18.28 -0.21
CA ASN A 170 17.10 18.04 -1.08
C ASN A 170 17.55 19.35 -1.72
N GLU A 171 18.71 19.85 -1.30
CA GLU A 171 19.30 21.09 -1.82
C GLU A 171 19.50 21.07 -3.34
N GLU A 172 19.82 19.92 -3.95
CA GLU A 172 19.97 19.80 -5.40
C GLU A 172 18.64 19.99 -6.12
N HIS A 173 17.55 19.46 -5.56
CA HIS A 173 16.21 19.63 -6.13
C HIS A 173 15.75 21.08 -6.05
N VAL A 174 16.02 21.75 -4.93
CA VAL A 174 15.70 23.17 -4.74
C VAL A 174 16.53 24.04 -5.69
N ALA A 175 17.83 23.78 -5.81
CA ALA A 175 18.72 24.50 -6.72
C ALA A 175 18.32 24.35 -8.19
N ASP A 176 17.94 23.13 -8.61
CA ASP A 176 17.42 22.88 -9.96
C ASP A 176 16.15 23.68 -10.24
N LEU A 177 15.19 23.65 -9.30
CA LEU A 177 13.95 24.40 -9.43
C LEU A 177 14.18 25.92 -9.47
N ALA A 178 15.05 26.44 -8.61
CA ALA A 178 15.42 27.86 -8.55
C ALA A 178 16.02 28.34 -9.88
N LYS A 179 16.91 27.51 -10.47
CA LYS A 179 17.49 27.76 -11.79
C LYS A 179 16.43 27.81 -12.89
N VAL A 180 15.48 26.86 -12.90
CA VAL A 180 14.38 26.84 -13.88
C VAL A 180 13.50 28.09 -13.76
N TRP A 181 13.25 28.56 -12.54
CA TRP A 181 12.44 29.75 -12.27
C TRP A 181 13.20 31.07 -12.32
N ASN A 182 14.52 31.04 -12.50
CA ASN A 182 15.39 32.21 -12.50
C ASN A 182 15.24 33.04 -11.21
N VAL A 183 15.33 32.36 -10.06
CA VAL A 183 15.33 32.96 -8.72
C VAL A 183 16.52 32.43 -7.91
N GLU A 184 16.88 33.12 -6.84
CA GLU A 184 17.85 32.59 -5.88
C GLU A 184 17.22 31.42 -5.09
N PRO A 185 17.96 30.32 -4.82
CA PRO A 185 17.44 29.19 -4.04
C PRO A 185 16.85 29.58 -2.68
N SER A 186 17.44 30.57 -2.01
CA SER A 186 16.94 31.12 -0.74
C SER A 186 15.58 31.83 -0.85
N SER A 187 15.10 32.08 -2.07
CA SER A 187 13.76 32.64 -2.31
C SER A 187 12.66 31.57 -2.28
N ILE A 188 13.03 30.29 -2.34
CA ILE A 188 12.12 29.17 -2.19
C ILE A 188 12.10 28.79 -0.70
N PRO A 189 10.98 28.95 0.02
CA PRO A 189 10.91 28.51 1.41
C PRO A 189 10.95 26.98 1.46
N HIS A 190 12.01 26.42 2.05
CA HIS A 190 12.26 24.97 2.09
C HIS A 190 12.95 24.49 3.37
N ASP A 191 13.13 25.38 4.34
CA ASP A 191 13.79 25.14 5.64
C ASP A 191 12.80 25.12 6.81
N GLY A 192 11.50 25.33 6.56
CA GLY A 192 10.42 25.35 7.55
C GLY A 192 9.23 24.47 7.15
N PRO A 193 8.24 24.27 8.04
CA PRO A 193 7.08 23.43 7.76
C PRO A 193 6.38 23.83 6.44
N PRO A 194 5.90 22.87 5.63
CA PRO A 194 5.36 23.15 4.30
C PRO A 194 4.10 24.02 4.29
N THR A 195 3.45 24.23 5.44
CA THR A 195 2.30 25.13 5.56
C THR A 195 2.33 25.90 6.88
N HIS A 196 1.96 27.19 6.84
CA HIS A 196 1.81 28.04 8.03
C HIS A 196 0.87 27.44 9.09
N ALA A 197 -0.08 26.58 8.70
CA ALA A 197 -1.00 25.90 9.62
C ALA A 197 -0.29 24.90 10.56
N MET A 198 0.91 24.45 10.19
CA MET A 198 1.74 23.57 11.03
C MET A 198 2.65 24.35 11.99
N GLU A 199 2.63 25.68 11.94
CA GLU A 199 3.40 26.59 12.83
C GLU A 199 2.55 27.16 13.99
N ILE A 200 1.24 26.92 13.98
CA ILE A 200 0.26 27.40 14.98
C ILE A 200 0.04 26.32 16.04
#